data_AF-A0A953UI28-F1
#
_entry.id   AF-A0A953UI28-F1
#
_cell.length_a   1.000
_cell.length_b   1.000
_cell.length_c   1.000
_cell.angle_alpha   90.00
_cell.angle_beta   90.00
_cell.angle_gamma   90.00
#
_symmetry.space_group_name_H-M   'P 1'
#
loop_
_entity.id
_entity.type
_entity.pdbx_description
1 polymer ?
#
loop_
_entity_poly.entity_id
_entity_poly.type
_entity_poly.pdbx_seq_one_letter_code
_entity_poly.pdbx_strand_id
1 'polypeptide(L)'
;MPSPRLHAATLIALLLLAGVPASAQRRVPKDLSGVRGFNYMAAGGSGHLQHWQKYSAAETERDLDWAQRLQLNQMRVLIPYQAWAQDKATLKKNLQHLVRAANQRGIGVMPTLMYAPGQAADKSRWPACSASRATSCAAN
;
A
#
# COMPACT_ATOMS: atom_id res chain seq x y z
N MET A 1 18.63 49.09 -15.67
CA MET A 1 19.17 48.27 -14.56
C MET A 1 18.01 47.72 -13.74
N PRO A 2 17.72 46.41 -13.80
CA PRO A 2 16.66 45.80 -13.00
C PRO A 2 17.11 45.59 -11.55
N SER A 3 16.19 45.74 -10.59
CA SER A 3 16.48 45.85 -9.16
C SER A 3 16.92 44.51 -8.52
N PRO A 4 17.83 44.54 -7.52
CA PRO A 4 18.40 43.33 -6.90
C PRO A 4 17.40 42.54 -6.05
N ARG A 5 16.22 43.11 -5.72
CA ARG A 5 15.23 42.50 -4.83
C ARG A 5 14.32 41.48 -5.53
N LEU A 6 14.14 41.60 -6.84
CA LEU A 6 13.35 40.64 -7.63
C LEU A 6 14.07 39.30 -7.77
N HIS A 7 15.39 39.31 -7.90
CA HIS A 7 16.21 38.10 -8.08
C HIS A 7 16.23 37.18 -6.84
N ALA A 8 16.20 37.75 -5.64
CA ALA A 8 16.22 36.99 -4.39
C ALA A 8 14.92 36.18 -4.17
N ALA A 9 13.76 36.74 -4.53
CA ALA A 9 12.47 36.06 -4.40
C ALA A 9 12.30 34.90 -5.40
N THR A 10 12.87 35.03 -6.61
CA THR A 10 12.82 33.98 -7.64
C THR A 10 13.70 32.77 -7.28
N LEU A 11 14.85 33.00 -6.63
CA LEU A 11 15.77 31.94 -6.20
C LEU A 11 15.19 31.07 -5.07
N ILE A 12 14.44 31.65 -4.13
CA ILE A 12 13.80 30.91 -3.03
C ILE A 12 12.66 30.01 -3.55
N ALA A 13 11.88 30.48 -4.53
CA ALA A 13 10.82 29.67 -5.15
C ALA A 13 11.37 28.46 -5.93
N LEU A 14 12.52 28.62 -6.62
CA LEU A 14 13.20 27.54 -7.33
C LEU A 14 13.79 26.48 -6.39
N LEU A 15 14.31 26.88 -5.22
CA LEU A 15 14.82 25.96 -4.20
C LEU A 15 13.70 25.15 -3.52
N LEU A 16 12.51 25.72 -3.36
CA LEU A 16 11.34 25.00 -2.83
C LEU A 16 10.74 24.00 -3.83
N LEU A 17 10.90 24.22 -5.14
CA LEU A 17 10.45 23.31 -6.19
C LEU A 17 11.45 22.17 -6.49
N ALA A 18 12.73 22.34 -6.16
CA ALA A 18 13.75 21.28 -6.30
C ALA A 18 13.69 20.24 -5.17
N GLY A 19 12.94 20.51 -4.10
CA GLY A 19 12.81 19.66 -2.92
C GLY A 19 11.64 18.67 -2.95
N VAL A 20 10.96 18.46 -4.09
CA VAL A 20 9.98 17.38 -4.19
C VAL A 20 10.74 16.08 -3.98
N PRO A 21 10.51 15.36 -2.86
CA PRO A 21 11.27 14.16 -2.60
C PRO A 21 11.02 13.20 -3.76
N ALA A 22 12.11 12.68 -4.33
CA ALA A 22 12.08 11.57 -5.28
C ALA A 22 11.42 10.29 -4.73
N SER A 23 10.81 10.35 -3.54
CA SER A 23 10.05 9.29 -2.87
C SER A 23 8.77 8.88 -3.60
N ALA A 24 8.28 9.71 -4.54
CA ALA A 24 7.10 9.39 -5.34
C ALA A 24 7.40 8.68 -6.67
N GLN A 25 8.67 8.59 -7.10
CA GLN A 25 9.00 7.74 -8.23
C GLN A 25 8.96 6.28 -7.76
N ARG A 26 8.03 5.51 -8.33
CA ARG A 26 7.89 4.06 -8.13
C ARG A 26 9.17 3.36 -8.61
N ARG A 27 10.19 3.31 -7.76
CA ARG A 27 11.43 2.58 -8.00
C ARG A 27 11.13 1.10 -7.79
N VAL A 28 10.56 0.45 -8.80
CA VAL A 28 10.61 -1.02 -8.86
C VAL A 28 12.10 -1.37 -8.95
N PRO A 29 12.69 -2.05 -7.94
CA PRO A 29 14.09 -2.40 -7.99
C PRO A 29 14.34 -3.30 -9.21
N LYS A 30 15.38 -3.00 -10.00
CA LYS A 30 15.80 -3.87 -11.11
C LYS A 30 16.38 -5.19 -10.59
N ASP A 31 16.98 -5.14 -9.41
CA ASP A 31 17.48 -6.30 -8.68
C ASP A 31 16.50 -6.62 -7.53
N LEU A 32 15.97 -7.84 -7.55
CA LEU A 32 15.03 -8.36 -6.55
C LEU A 32 15.68 -9.40 -5.63
N SER A 33 16.98 -9.70 -5.78
CA SER A 33 17.69 -10.71 -5.00
C SER A 33 17.65 -10.46 -3.49
N GLY A 34 17.58 -9.18 -3.09
CA GLY A 34 17.45 -8.76 -1.69
C GLY A 34 16.00 -8.78 -1.16
N VAL A 35 14.98 -9.05 -1.99
CA VAL A 35 13.58 -9.03 -1.56
C VAL A 35 13.24 -10.30 -0.79
N ARG A 36 12.82 -10.13 0.47
CA ARG A 36 12.41 -11.19 1.38
C ARG A 36 10.97 -10.94 1.80
N GLY A 37 10.07 -11.53 1.02
CA GLY A 37 8.64 -11.25 1.08
C GLY A 37 7.85 -12.15 2.02
N PHE A 38 6.69 -11.67 2.48
CA PHE A 38 5.68 -12.49 3.18
C PHE A 38 4.25 -12.03 2.85
N ASN A 39 3.30 -12.95 2.98
CA ASN A 39 1.87 -12.62 2.98
C ASN A 39 1.45 -12.38 4.43
N TYR A 40 0.82 -11.24 4.69
CA TYR A 40 0.39 -10.87 6.02
C TYR A 40 -1.11 -11.04 6.22
N MET A 41 -1.44 -11.68 7.32
CA MET A 41 -2.74 -11.74 7.94
C MET A 41 -2.48 -11.92 9.44
N ALA A 42 -3.12 -11.09 10.27
CA ALA A 42 -2.98 -11.20 11.73
C ALA A 42 -3.39 -12.59 12.23
N ALA A 43 -2.66 -13.14 13.20
CA ALA A 43 -2.87 -14.49 13.71
C ALA A 43 -4.25 -14.67 14.35
N GLY A 44 -4.81 -13.63 14.98
CA GLY A 44 -6.15 -13.66 15.58
C GLY A 44 -7.32 -13.76 14.60
N GLY A 45 -7.07 -13.72 13.28
CA GLY A 45 -8.11 -13.76 12.25
C GLY A 45 -8.29 -15.14 11.60
N SER A 46 -9.53 -15.59 11.44
CA SER A 46 -9.91 -16.81 10.68
C SER A 46 -9.91 -16.60 9.15
N GLY A 47 -9.35 -15.50 8.66
CA GLY A 47 -9.31 -15.15 7.23
C GLY A 47 -9.12 -13.65 6.97
N HIS A 48 -8.87 -13.29 5.69
CA HIS A 48 -8.55 -11.91 5.30
C HIS A 48 -9.65 -10.89 5.63
N LEU A 49 -10.93 -11.28 5.57
CA LEU A 49 -12.03 -10.38 5.94
C LEU A 49 -12.01 -10.07 7.43
N GLN A 50 -11.86 -11.11 8.26
CA GLN A 50 -11.84 -10.95 9.70
C GLN A 50 -10.60 -10.18 10.17
N HIS A 51 -9.46 -10.33 9.49
CA HIS A 51 -8.26 -9.52 9.74
C HIS A 51 -8.55 -8.01 9.73
N TRP A 52 -9.35 -7.52 8.76
CA TRP A 52 -9.71 -6.11 8.68
C TRP A 52 -10.85 -5.72 9.64
N GLN A 53 -11.81 -6.61 9.87
CA GLN A 53 -12.92 -6.37 10.81
C GLN A 53 -12.46 -6.33 12.27
N LYS A 54 -11.45 -7.13 12.62
CA LYS A 54 -10.87 -7.24 13.97
C LYS A 54 -9.44 -6.71 14.01
N TYR A 55 -9.14 -5.71 13.19
CA TYR A 55 -7.80 -5.15 13.09
C TYR A 55 -7.30 -4.66 14.46
N SER A 56 -6.16 -5.19 14.89
CA SER A 56 -5.49 -4.80 16.13
C SER A 56 -4.13 -4.19 15.82
N ALA A 57 -3.95 -2.92 16.22
CA ALA A 57 -2.69 -2.21 16.05
C ALA A 57 -1.54 -2.90 16.82
N ALA A 58 -1.80 -3.31 18.07
CA ALA A 58 -0.80 -3.96 18.91
C ALA A 58 -0.35 -5.33 18.36
N GLU A 59 -1.30 -6.13 17.86
CA GLU A 59 -0.96 -7.40 17.19
C GLU A 59 -0.19 -7.14 15.90
N THR A 60 -0.61 -6.15 15.10
CA THR A 60 0.10 -5.78 13.87
C THR A 60 1.55 -5.39 14.16
N GLU A 61 1.78 -4.52 15.14
CA GLU A 61 3.13 -4.07 15.48
C GLU A 61 4.01 -5.22 15.97
N ARG A 62 3.48 -6.09 16.84
CA ARG A 62 4.18 -7.30 17.29
C ARG A 62 4.56 -8.23 16.13
N ASP A 63 3.62 -8.49 15.22
CA ASP A 63 3.86 -9.38 14.08
C ASP A 63 4.93 -8.77 13.14
N LEU A 64 4.91 -7.44 12.96
CA LEU A 64 5.91 -6.73 12.17
C LEU A 64 7.29 -6.69 12.86
N ASP A 65 7.35 -6.65 14.20
CA ASP A 65 8.61 -6.80 14.94
C ASP A 65 9.23 -8.19 14.70
N TRP A 66 8.41 -9.24 14.64
CA TRP A 66 8.89 -10.57 14.26
C TRP A 66 9.38 -10.61 12.82
N ALA A 67 8.65 -10.01 11.88
CA ALA A 67 9.09 -9.92 10.48
C ALA A 67 10.43 -9.20 10.36
N GLN A 68 10.64 -8.13 11.12
CA GLN A 68 11.91 -7.40 11.16
C GLN A 68 13.05 -8.27 11.70
N ARG A 69 12.83 -9.01 12.80
CA ARG A 69 13.81 -9.96 13.37
C ARG A 69 14.20 -11.07 12.40
N LEU A 70 13.26 -11.49 11.55
CA LEU A 70 13.48 -12.49 10.48
C LEU A 70 14.08 -11.89 9.19
N GLN A 71 14.38 -10.59 9.20
CA GLN A 71 14.92 -9.86 8.06
C GLN A 71 13.99 -9.92 6.82
N LEU A 72 12.68 -9.91 7.03
CA LEU A 72 11.69 -9.76 5.96
C LEU A 72 11.50 -8.26 5.65
N ASN A 73 11.34 -7.91 4.38
CA ASN A 73 11.35 -6.51 3.94
C ASN A 73 10.23 -6.14 2.94
N GLN A 74 9.38 -7.10 2.55
CA GLN A 74 8.23 -6.83 1.70
C GLN A 74 6.99 -7.60 2.17
N MET A 75 5.89 -6.89 2.33
CA MET A 75 4.63 -7.45 2.82
C MET A 75 3.57 -7.37 1.73
N ARG A 76 2.95 -8.49 1.39
CA ARG A 76 1.67 -8.52 0.67
C ARG A 76 0.54 -8.61 1.68
N VAL A 77 -0.44 -7.70 1.59
CA VAL A 77 -1.66 -7.76 2.41
C VAL A 77 -2.88 -7.79 1.51
N LEU A 78 -3.78 -8.75 1.71
CA LEU A 78 -5.00 -8.89 0.94
C LEU A 78 -6.11 -8.03 1.56
N ILE A 79 -6.81 -7.27 0.74
CA ILE A 79 -7.90 -6.39 1.12
C ILE A 79 -9.17 -6.89 0.41
N PRO A 80 -10.04 -7.64 1.11
CA PRO A 80 -11.33 -8.06 0.56
C PRO A 80 -12.21 -6.86 0.21
N TYR A 81 -12.87 -6.90 -0.94
CA TYR A 81 -13.84 -5.87 -1.31
C TYR A 81 -14.91 -5.68 -0.23
N GLN A 82 -15.34 -6.76 0.43
CA GLN A 82 -16.32 -6.69 1.51
C GLN A 82 -15.84 -5.84 2.70
N ALA A 83 -14.55 -5.87 3.04
CA ALA A 83 -14.01 -5.04 4.12
C ALA A 83 -14.10 -3.55 3.78
N TRP A 84 -13.89 -3.19 2.50
CA TRP A 84 -14.11 -1.83 2.01
C TRP A 84 -15.60 -1.47 1.97
N ALA A 85 -16.44 -2.36 1.45
CA ALA A 85 -17.86 -2.09 1.28
C ALA A 85 -18.59 -1.89 2.62
N GLN A 86 -18.18 -2.63 3.66
CA GLN A 86 -18.79 -2.56 4.99
C GLN A 86 -18.42 -1.28 5.75
N ASP A 87 -17.12 -0.93 5.82
CA ASP A 87 -16.66 0.27 6.52
C ASP A 87 -15.38 0.83 5.90
N LYS A 88 -15.57 1.76 4.95
CA LYS A 88 -14.50 2.43 4.21
C LYS A 88 -13.59 3.25 5.12
N ALA A 89 -14.17 3.92 6.13
CA ALA A 89 -13.45 4.85 6.99
C ALA A 89 -12.51 4.08 7.94
N THR A 90 -13.02 3.04 8.58
CA THR A 90 -12.23 2.18 9.46
C THR A 90 -11.17 1.41 8.67
N LEU A 91 -11.49 0.86 7.51
CA LEU A 91 -10.49 0.22 6.64
C LEU A 91 -9.36 1.19 6.27
N LYS A 92 -9.69 2.42 5.85
CA LYS A 92 -8.70 3.44 5.49
C LYS A 92 -7.78 3.75 6.68
N LYS A 93 -8.35 3.98 7.87
CA LYS A 93 -7.59 4.25 9.09
C LYS A 93 -6.63 3.10 9.42
N ASN A 94 -7.11 1.86 9.35
CA ASN A 94 -6.33 0.66 9.67
C ASN A 94 -5.23 0.39 8.65
N LEU A 95 -5.52 0.53 7.36
CA LEU A 95 -4.51 0.40 6.31
C LEU A 95 -3.43 1.47 6.43
N GLN A 96 -3.80 2.71 6.74
CA GLN A 96 -2.84 3.79 7.00
C GLN A 96 -1.94 3.48 8.20
N HIS A 97 -2.50 2.91 9.27
CA HIS A 97 -1.70 2.46 10.41
C HIS A 97 -0.71 1.37 10.00
N LEU A 98 -1.18 0.30 9.35
CA LEU A 98 -0.37 -0.81 8.86
C LEU A 98 0.81 -0.33 8.00
N VAL A 99 0.54 0.54 7.02
CA VAL A 99 1.58 1.08 6.11
C VAL A 99 2.62 1.89 6.88
N ARG A 100 2.21 2.71 7.84
CA ARG A 100 3.16 3.49 8.67
C ARG A 100 3.99 2.58 9.57
N ALA A 101 3.37 1.62 10.24
CA ALA A 101 4.05 0.68 11.13
C ALA A 101 5.06 -0.19 10.38
N ALA A 102 4.72 -0.64 9.17
CA ALA A 102 5.63 -1.39 8.30
C ALA A 102 6.80 -0.52 7.82
N ASN A 103 6.52 0.72 7.38
CA ASN A 103 7.54 1.66 6.93
C ASN A 103 8.57 1.98 8.03
N GLN A 104 8.14 2.16 9.28
CA GLN A 104 9.02 2.36 10.43
C GLN A 104 10.01 1.21 10.66
N ARG A 105 9.69 0.01 10.16
CA ARG A 105 10.51 -1.20 10.28
C ARG A 105 11.29 -1.53 9.00
N GLY A 106 11.23 -0.67 7.98
CA GLY A 106 11.86 -0.89 6.68
C GLY A 106 11.15 -1.95 5.82
N ILE A 107 9.86 -2.19 6.08
CA ILE A 107 9.04 -3.17 5.35
C ILE A 107 8.17 -2.42 4.33
N GLY A 108 8.35 -2.71 3.05
CA GLY A 108 7.45 -2.20 2.01
C GLY A 108 6.12 -2.95 1.99
N VAL A 109 5.06 -2.29 1.53
CA VAL A 109 3.69 -2.84 1.54
C VAL A 109 3.12 -2.91 0.13
N MET A 110 2.60 -4.07 -0.23
CA MET A 110 1.82 -4.34 -1.44
C MET A 110 0.37 -4.64 -1.05
N PRO A 111 -0.51 -3.60 -1.01
CA PRO A 111 -1.93 -3.81 -0.83
C PRO A 111 -2.50 -4.48 -2.10
N THR A 112 -3.20 -5.59 -1.91
CA THR A 112 -3.84 -6.34 -3.00
C THR A 112 -5.35 -6.38 -2.79
N LEU A 113 -6.10 -5.70 -3.66
CA LEU A 113 -7.56 -5.77 -3.63
C LEU A 113 -8.02 -7.15 -4.11
N MET A 114 -8.92 -7.78 -3.36
CA MET A 114 -9.60 -9.00 -3.80
C MET A 114 -10.91 -8.64 -4.50
N TYR A 115 -11.33 -9.49 -5.42
CA TYR A 115 -12.57 -9.33 -6.18
C TYR A 115 -13.80 -9.24 -5.28
N ALA A 116 -14.84 -8.56 -5.79
CA ALA A 116 -16.16 -8.62 -5.19
C ALA A 116 -16.70 -10.08 -5.24
N PRO A 117 -17.63 -10.46 -4.33
CA PRO A 117 -18.31 -11.74 -4.41
C PRO A 117 -18.83 -12.04 -5.82
N GLY A 118 -18.67 -13.29 -6.28
CA GLY A 118 -19.15 -13.74 -7.60
C GLY A 118 -18.31 -13.30 -8.80
N GLN A 119 -17.52 -12.22 -8.68
CA GLN A 119 -16.76 -11.68 -9.81
C GLN A 119 -15.64 -12.61 -10.28
N ALA A 120 -14.94 -13.29 -9.36
CA ALA A 120 -13.90 -14.26 -9.74
C ALA A 120 -14.48 -15.56 -10.33
N ALA A 121 -15.72 -15.90 -9.97
CA ALA A 121 -16.41 -17.11 -10.41
C ALA A 121 -16.98 -16.98 -11.83
N ASP A 122 -17.23 -15.75 -12.29
CA ASP A 122 -17.70 -15.46 -13.63
C ASP A 122 -16.56 -15.55 -14.66
N LYS A 123 -16.38 -16.77 -15.22
CA LYS A 123 -15.36 -17.07 -16.21
C LYS A 123 -15.50 -16.25 -17.51
N SER A 124 -16.71 -15.77 -17.81
CA SER A 124 -16.93 -14.94 -19.00
C SER A 124 -16.19 -13.60 -18.94
N ARG A 125 -15.83 -13.15 -17.73
CA ARG A 125 -15.13 -11.88 -17.49
C ARG A 125 -13.61 -12.00 -17.47
N TRP A 126 -13.06 -13.21 -17.50
CA TRP A 126 -11.61 -13.43 -17.47
C TRP A 126 -10.85 -12.78 -18.63
N PRO A 127 -11.32 -12.79 -19.89
CA PRO A 127 -10.65 -12.11 -21.00
C PRO A 127 -10.50 -10.59 -20.79
N ALA A 128 -11.43 -9.97 -20.05
CA ALA A 128 -11.36 -8.55 -19.70
C ALA A 128 -10.37 -8.27 -18.55
N CYS A 129 -10.08 -9.26 -17.70
CA CYS A 129 -9.14 -9.12 -16.58
C CYS A 129 -7.73 -9.69 -16.88
N SER A 130 -7.49 -10.33 -18.03
CA SER A 130 -6.16 -10.82 -18.46
C SER A 130 -5.29 -9.78 -19.16
N ALA A 131 -5.88 -8.69 -19.66
CA ALA A 131 -5.15 -7.53 -20.18
C ALA A 131 -5.06 -6.47 -19.07
N SER A 132 -3.85 -6.09 -18.72
CA SER A 132 -3.46 -5.14 -17.67
C SER A 132 -4.06 -3.73 -17.83
N ARG A 133 -5.36 -3.58 -17.55
CA ARG A 133 -6.04 -2.32 -17.22
C ARG A 133 -6.99 -2.59 -16.06
N ALA A 134 -6.45 -2.50 -14.85
CA ALA A 134 -7.15 -2.71 -13.57
C ALA A 134 -8.39 -1.82 -13.34
N THR A 135 -8.74 -0.95 -14.28
CA THR A 135 -9.87 -0.02 -14.20
C THR A 135 -11.18 -0.59 -14.76
N SER A 136 -11.17 -1.63 -15.61
CA SER A 136 -12.40 -2.13 -16.25
C SER A 136 -13.17 -3.16 -15.44
N CYS A 137 -12.51 -3.92 -14.56
CA CYS A 137 -13.20 -4.95 -13.77
C CYS A 137 -13.97 -4.34 -12.57
N ALA A 138 -13.78 -3.06 -12.21
CA ALA A 138 -14.39 -2.43 -11.03
C ALA A 138 -15.62 -1.53 -11.30
N ALA A 139 -16.04 -1.36 -12.56
CA ALA A 139 -17.20 -0.56 -12.92
C ALA A 139 -18.39 -1.48 -13.24
N ASN A 140 -19.36 -1.51 -12.33
CA ASN A 140 -20.82 -1.58 -12.51
C ASN A 140 -21.45 -1.75 -11.13
#